data_AF-A0A932WBW3-F1
#
_entry.id   AF-A0A932WBW3-F1
#
_cell.length_a   1.000
_cell.length_b   1.000
_cell.length_c   1.000
_cell.angle_alpha   90.00
_cell.angle_beta   90.00
_cell.angle_gamma   90.00
#
_symmetry.space_group_name_H-M   'P 1'
#
loop_
_entity.id
_entity.type
_entity.pdbx_description
1 polymer ?
#
loop_
_entity_poly.entity_id
_entity_poly.type
_entity_poly.pdbx_seq_one_letter_code
_entity_poly.pdbx_strand_id
1 'polypeptide(L)' 'MEPQASTAWVDPSGHVTVWTSIQGVHWAKADLSAILQVPHSKLRVVPLEIGGGFGGK' A
#
# COMPACT_ATOMS: atom_id res chain seq x y z
N MET A 1 -8.52 -13.45 13.47
CA MET A 1 -7.24 -12.78 13.15
C MET A 1 -7.01 -12.96 11.66
N GLU A 2 -7.07 -11.88 10.88
CA GLU A 2 -6.78 -11.93 9.44
C GLU A 2 -5.26 -11.74 9.23
N PRO A 3 -4.56 -12.64 8.54
CA PRO A 3 -3.16 -12.45 8.17
C PRO A 3 -2.99 -11.19 7.29
N GLN A 4 -1.88 -10.46 7.47
CA GLN A 4 -1.56 -9.35 6.58
C GLN A 4 -1.16 -9.91 5.20
N ALA A 5 -1.94 -9.55 4.18
CA ALA A 5 -1.63 -9.85 2.80
C ALA A 5 -1.54 -8.53 2.01
N SER A 6 -0.49 -8.42 1.20
CA SER A 6 -0.27 -7.31 0.30
C SER A 6 0.17 -7.84 -1.06
N THR A 7 -0.28 -7.22 -2.14
CA THR A 7 0.20 -7.51 -3.50
C THR A 7 0.62 -6.20 -4.15
N ALA A 8 1.73 -6.24 -4.88
CA ALA A 8 2.23 -5.10 -5.63
C ALA A 8 2.36 -5.47 -7.10
N TRP A 9 2.05 -4.52 -7.97
CA TRP A 9 2.26 -4.62 -9.40
C TRP A 9 2.98 -3.38 -9.91
N VAL A 10 3.98 -3.59 -10.77
CA VAL A 10 4.75 -2.53 -11.41
C VAL A 10 4.53 -2.64 -12.90
N ASP A 11 4.06 -1.55 -13.51
CA ASP A 11 3.89 -1.50 -14.96
C ASP A 11 5.22 -1.10 -15.65
N PRO A 12 5.34 -1.30 -16.99
CA PRO A 12 6.53 -0.91 -17.73
C PRO A 12 6.86 0.60 -17.72
N SER A 13 5.92 1.47 -17.33
CA SER A 13 6.14 2.93 -17.17
C SER A 13 6.68 3.31 -15.78
N GLY A 14 6.78 2.31 -14.89
CA GLY A 14 7.23 2.46 -13.52
C GLY A 14 6.15 2.96 -12.56
N HIS A 15 4.87 2.83 -12.91
CA HIS A 15 3.80 3.01 -11.93
C HIS A 15 3.69 1.78 -11.04
N VAL A 16 3.57 2.02 -9.74
CA VAL A 16 3.47 0.98 -8.73
C VAL A 16 2.07 1.03 -8.12
N THR A 17 1.33 -0.07 -8.23
CA THR A 17 0.06 -0.25 -7.52
C THR A 17 0.24 -1.28 -6.42
N VAL A 18 -0.14 -0.91 -5.19
CA VAL A 18 -0.10 -1.79 -4.02
C VAL A 18 -1.50 -1.96 -3.48
N TRP A 19 -1.97 -3.20 -3.39
CA TRP A 19 -3.21 -3.58 -2.70
C TRP A 19 -2.84 -4.11 -1.33
N THR A 20 -3.38 -3.51 -0.27
CA THR A 20 -3.09 -3.93 1.10
C THR A 20 -4.26 -3.63 2.04
N SER A 21 -4.45 -4.49 3.03
CA SER A 21 -5.44 -4.30 4.09
C SER A 21 -4.81 -3.42 5.19
N ILE A 22 -5.04 -2.10 5.13
CA ILE A 22 -4.38 -1.07 5.95
C ILE A 22 -5.36 0.05 6.33
N GLN A 23 -5.28 0.60 7.56
CA GLN A 23 -6.10 1.76 7.97
C GLN A 23 -5.43 3.08 7.60
N GLY A 24 -4.10 3.09 7.48
CA GLY A 24 -3.27 4.27 7.19
C GLY A 24 -2.75 4.36 5.75
N VAL A 25 -3.62 4.44 4.75
CA VAL A 25 -3.22 4.49 3.32
C VAL A 25 -2.24 5.62 3.00
N HIS A 26 -2.40 6.80 3.63
CA HIS A 26 -1.52 7.94 3.38
C HIS A 26 -0.10 7.72 3.92
N TRP A 27 0.02 7.17 5.13
CA TRP A 27 1.30 6.83 5.75
C TRP A 27 2.03 5.74 4.97
N ALA A 28 1.29 4.67 4.61
CA ALA A 28 1.79 3.60 3.75
C ALA A 28 2.35 4.13 2.43
N LYS A 29 1.63 5.08 1.81
CA LYS A 29 2.06 5.69 0.55
C LYS A 29 3.35 6.52 0.73
N ALA A 30 3.48 7.26 1.82
CA ALA A 30 4.70 8.02 2.12
C ALA A 30 5.90 7.10 2.36
N ASP A 31 5.73 6.07 3.18
CA ASP A 31 6.79 5.10 3.49
C ASP A 31 7.23 4.34 2.24
N LEU A 32 6.28 3.85 1.44
CA LEU A 32 6.57 3.16 0.19
C LEU A 32 7.28 4.07 -0.82
N SER A 33 6.92 5.35 -0.90
CA SER A 33 7.60 6.31 -1.76
C SER A 33 9.06 6.52 -1.34
N ALA A 34 9.31 6.64 -0.03
CA ALA A 34 10.65 6.79 0.52
C ALA A 34 11.52 5.53 0.36
N ILE A 35 10.95 4.34 0.59
CA ILE A 35 11.67 3.07 0.50
C ILE A 35 11.99 2.72 -0.95
N LEU A 36 10.99 2.81 -1.83
CA LEU A 36 11.13 2.41 -3.24
C LEU A 36 11.74 3.51 -4.11
N GLN A 37 11.95 4.72 -3.56
CA GLN A 37 12.50 5.88 -4.27
C GLN A 37 11.68 6.25 -5.51
N VAL A 38 10.36 6.14 -5.43
CA VAL A 38 9.42 6.42 -6.53
C VAL A 38 8.54 7.61 -6.12
N PRO A 39 8.32 8.62 -6.98
CA PRO A 39 7.49 9.76 -6.62
C PRO A 39 6.03 9.36 -6.30
N HIS A 40 5.38 10.10 -5.41
CA HIS A 40 3.97 9.87 -5.01
C HIS A 40 3.00 9.83 -6.19
N SER A 41 3.31 10.54 -7.28
CA SER A 41 2.52 10.54 -8.53
C SER A 41 2.53 9.18 -9.24
N LYS A 42 3.59 8.39 -9.07
CA LYS A 42 3.74 7.07 -9.66
C LYS A 42 3.28 5.93 -8.74
N LEU A 43 2.86 6.25 -7.51
CA LEU A 43 2.48 5.26 -6.50
C LEU A 43 0.98 5.32 -6.22
N ARG A 44 0.30 4.18 -6.32
CA ARG A 44 -1.11 4.01 -5.96
C ARG A 44 -1.23 2.95 -4.87
N VAL A 45 -1.77 3.32 -3.72
CA VAL A 45 -2.10 2.38 -2.64
C VAL A 45 -3.61 2.21 -2.60
N VAL A 46 -4.08 0.97 -2.74
CA VAL A 46 -5.49 0.60 -2.74
C VAL A 46 -5.80 -0.16 -1.44
N PRO A 47 -6.58 0.43 -0.52
CA PRO A 47 -7.02 -0.28 0.67
C PRO A 47 -7.97 -1.42 0.27
N LEU A 48 -7.72 -2.61 0.81
CA LEU A 48 -8.66 -3.74 0.76
C LEU A 48 -9.47 -3.81 2.06
N GLU A 49 -10.62 -4.48 2.03
CA GLU A 49 -11.44 -4.69 3.23
C GLU A 49 -10.59 -5.26 4.38
N ILE A 50 -10.85 -4.76 5.58
CA ILE A 50 -10.09 -5.13 6.78
C ILE A 50 -10.96 -6.08 7.60
N GLY A 51 -10.56 -7.35 7.68
CA GLY A 51 -11.18 -8.39 8.51
C GLY A 51 -10.88 -8.24 10.01
N GLY A 52 -10.99 -7.00 10.54
CA GLY A 52 -10.70 -6.62 11.93
C GLY A 52 -9.30 -5.99 12.09
N GLY A 53 -9.26 -4.68 12.33
CA GLY A 53 -8.01 -3.90 12.42
C GLY A 53 -7.55 -3.51 13.83
N PHE A 54 -8.46 -3.44 14.82
CA PHE A 54 -8.19 -3.09 16.23
C PHE A 54 -7.07 -2.06 16.50
N GLY A 55 -6.83 -1.10 15.59
CA GLY A 55 -5.83 -0.03 15.70
C GLY A 55 -4.39 -0.40 15.30
N GLY A 56 -4.12 -1.62 14.82
CA GLY A 56 -2.78 -2.10 14.46
C GLY A 56 -2.49 -2.21 12.95
N LYS A 57 -3.48 -1.89 12.10
CA LYS A 57 -3.37 -1.90 10.64
C LYS A 57 -3.43 -0.48 10.10
#